data_AF-A0A959RUE6-F1
#
_entry.id   AF-A0A959RUE6-F1
#
_cell.length_a   1.000
_cell.length_b   1.000
_cell.length_c   1.000
_cell.angle_alpha   90.00
_cell.angle_beta   90.00
_cell.angle_gamma   90.00
#
_symmetry.space_group_name_H-M   'P 1'
#
loop_
_entity.id
_entity.type
_entity.pdbx_description
1 polymer ?
#
loop_
_entity_poly.entity_id
_entity_poly.type
_entity_poly.pdbx_seq_one_letter_code
_entity_poly.pdbx_strand_id
1 'polypeptide(L)'
;MIEVIEDSANIINSDDFVFIDNCNSYVKEYNTIQEAISHNKDLHVVVRFKQAFLWLKSMSKRYEKDLFEFKTIDYRSHLEEKWNVTIPEEYSNEELSSMDLVNLGELPQKNDSFEDFILKYFYDVEFSSPRFHFPMLSKLLTNYDPIRWDENSKYSLLRKIYSERIQKWKEHYSKEEEKEFIDDIAYNTSEIINELQRFKVLRSYENVAAILIPKRFKLLNKLNLNLRYINIDPSQIKSDIQQVIVHLNSLPKPDTKEKMSSFIESVSGLLIEEYKFIENLFIENPSLVSKQLISQIRLVFSELSDKLGKSISGLENLIRPERPVRVELDSEISAVKTWATDSYLPYIKWLLRNNIVDNEIYKIGDSFSEWFYTNWEDIKSDSNSLVANWIFNNANELNISDKINIVVVIDNFSWINIDLITKSFSQYGFSLRKKEPYFSMVPSETETSKKCLLSGKDEYENIDEKNYTDILNKGWVPYYEDKEFKYLPNINELIKTNLENGKTYFLNFLPIDSALHKDETVLGAKHFEHIEYLLQNLTKKLTNFIKEKDVQENTILHIISDHGSTKFNSIPQNDLDIDFFKSTKQEDPSP
;
A
#
# COMPACT_ATOMS: atom_id res chain seq x y z
N MET A 1 -19.77 37.78 56.86
CA MET A 1 -19.80 38.65 55.67
C MET A 1 -20.79 38.07 54.67
N ILE A 2 -21.73 38.88 54.17
CA ILE A 2 -22.73 38.43 53.20
C ILE A 2 -22.32 38.94 51.82
N GLU A 3 -21.91 38.04 50.94
CA GLU A 3 -21.60 38.37 49.55
C GLU A 3 -22.85 38.16 48.71
N VAL A 4 -23.32 39.23 48.06
CA VAL A 4 -24.49 39.20 47.19
C VAL A 4 -24.05 39.40 45.74
N ILE A 5 -24.28 38.40 44.91
CA ILE A 5 -23.85 38.34 43.53
C ILE A 5 -25.09 38.46 42.62
N GLU A 6 -25.18 39.50 41.81
CA GLU A 6 -26.17 39.59 40.74
C GLU A 6 -25.73 38.69 39.57
N ASP A 7 -26.49 37.63 39.30
CA ASP A 7 -26.27 36.67 38.21
C ASP A 7 -27.53 36.63 37.33
N SER A 8 -27.78 37.73 36.62
CA SER A 8 -28.96 37.81 35.75
C SER A 8 -28.87 36.88 34.52
N ALA A 9 -27.69 36.32 34.24
CA ALA A 9 -27.43 35.43 33.12
C ALA A 9 -27.42 33.94 33.50
N ASN A 10 -27.71 33.59 34.75
CA ASN A 10 -27.80 32.20 35.23
C ASN A 10 -26.49 31.39 35.02
N ILE A 11 -25.36 32.05 35.24
CA ILE A 11 -24.02 31.52 35.01
C ILE A 11 -23.55 30.63 36.18
N ILE A 12 -23.89 31.01 37.41
CA ILE A 12 -23.40 30.34 38.62
C ILE A 12 -24.31 29.17 38.94
N ASN A 13 -23.75 27.96 39.02
CA ASN A 13 -24.42 26.77 39.56
C ASN A 13 -23.49 26.09 40.56
N SER A 14 -23.75 26.30 41.85
CA SER A 14 -23.04 25.67 42.96
C SER A 14 -24.02 25.40 44.09
N ASP A 15 -24.00 24.19 44.63
CA ASP A 15 -24.89 23.79 45.73
C ASP A 15 -24.58 24.52 47.05
N ASP A 16 -23.41 25.16 47.14
CA ASP A 16 -22.95 25.91 48.31
C ASP A 16 -23.55 27.33 48.40
N PHE A 17 -24.33 27.75 47.39
CA PHE A 17 -24.89 29.10 47.29
C PHE A 17 -26.39 29.15 47.52
N VAL A 18 -26.85 30.27 48.08
CA VAL A 18 -28.28 30.57 48.24
C VAL A 18 -28.78 31.30 47.00
N PHE A 19 -29.75 30.72 46.30
CA PHE A 19 -30.30 31.29 45.06
C PHE A 19 -31.59 32.06 45.27
N ILE A 20 -31.67 33.26 44.67
CA ILE A 20 -32.86 34.08 44.60
C ILE A 20 -33.24 34.29 43.14
N ASP A 21 -34.05 33.37 42.62
CA ASP A 21 -34.49 33.35 41.22
C ASP A 21 -35.78 34.14 40.98
N ASN A 22 -36.59 34.38 42.01
CA ASN A 22 -37.88 35.06 41.91
C ASN A 22 -38.30 35.69 43.25
N CYS A 23 -39.51 36.26 43.28
CA CYS A 23 -40.05 36.91 44.47
C CYS A 23 -40.26 35.94 45.65
N ASN A 24 -40.68 34.69 45.39
CA ASN A 24 -40.93 33.71 46.45
C ASN A 24 -39.62 33.23 47.09
N SER A 25 -38.60 32.96 46.28
CA SER A 25 -37.27 32.62 46.78
C SER A 25 -36.67 33.77 47.59
N TYR A 26 -36.89 35.03 47.19
CA TYR A 26 -36.45 36.18 47.99
C TYR A 26 -37.04 36.15 49.40
N VAL A 27 -38.35 35.94 49.53
CA VAL A 27 -39.01 35.90 50.86
C VAL A 27 -38.49 34.74 51.71
N LYS A 28 -38.31 33.57 51.10
CA LYS A 28 -37.79 32.38 51.80
C LYS A 28 -36.36 32.61 52.29
N GLU A 29 -35.48 33.04 51.40
CA GLU A 29 -34.06 33.18 51.68
C GLU A 29 -33.72 34.46 52.46
N TYR A 30 -34.65 35.42 52.56
CA TYR A 30 -34.51 36.59 53.42
C TYR A 30 -34.23 36.19 54.88
N ASN A 31 -34.93 35.17 55.38
CA ASN A 31 -34.73 34.66 56.74
C ASN A 31 -33.36 33.99 56.88
N THR A 32 -32.94 33.20 55.89
CA THR A 32 -31.61 32.59 55.83
C THR A 32 -30.50 33.65 55.92
N ILE A 33 -30.66 34.76 55.19
CA ILE A 33 -29.73 35.90 55.24
C ILE A 33 -29.73 36.57 56.62
N GLN A 34 -30.90 36.80 57.23
CA GLN A 34 -30.99 37.36 58.57
C GLN A 34 -30.38 36.46 59.64
N GLU A 35 -30.57 35.15 59.55
CA GLU A 35 -29.97 34.16 60.43
C GLU A 35 -28.45 34.18 60.32
N ALA A 36 -27.91 34.20 59.09
CA ALA A 36 -26.47 34.30 58.86
C ALA A 36 -25.87 35.57 59.48
N ILE A 37 -26.56 36.71 59.34
CA ILE A 37 -26.16 37.98 59.97
C ILE A 37 -26.15 37.85 61.50
N SER A 38 -27.22 37.33 62.10
CA SER A 38 -27.33 37.22 63.57
C SER A 38 -26.30 36.29 64.20
N HIS A 39 -25.83 35.28 63.45
CA HIS A 39 -24.82 34.32 63.89
C HIS A 39 -23.41 34.65 63.39
N ASN A 40 -23.22 35.81 62.74
CA ASN A 40 -21.96 36.24 62.13
C ASN A 40 -21.33 35.17 61.21
N LYS A 41 -22.17 34.49 60.42
CA LYS A 41 -21.74 33.49 59.43
C LYS A 41 -21.53 34.14 58.07
N ASP A 42 -20.57 33.61 57.31
CA ASP A 42 -20.40 33.98 55.91
C ASP A 42 -21.49 33.31 55.06
N LEU A 43 -22.00 34.05 54.07
CA LEU A 43 -23.05 33.55 53.18
C LEU A 43 -22.87 34.16 51.79
N HIS A 44 -22.91 33.32 50.77
CA HIS A 44 -22.93 33.72 49.37
C HIS A 44 -24.36 33.60 48.83
N VAL A 45 -24.89 34.72 48.34
CA VAL A 45 -26.26 34.83 47.83
C VAL A 45 -26.20 35.19 46.36
N VAL A 46 -26.65 34.29 45.50
CA VAL A 46 -26.74 34.51 44.06
C VAL A 46 -28.15 34.98 43.71
N VAL A 47 -28.27 36.12 43.06
CA VAL A 47 -29.53 36.79 42.77
C VAL A 47 -29.73 36.87 41.27
N ARG A 48 -30.65 36.08 40.73
CA ARG A 48 -31.02 36.08 39.31
C ARG A 48 -32.20 37.00 39.01
N PHE A 49 -33.01 37.31 40.04
CA PHE A 49 -34.09 38.29 39.94
C PHE A 49 -33.60 39.71 40.27
N LYS A 50 -33.42 40.54 39.22
CA LYS A 50 -32.86 41.90 39.31
C LYS A 50 -33.50 42.79 40.40
N GLN A 51 -34.82 42.71 40.58
CA GLN A 51 -35.52 43.49 41.60
C GLN A 51 -35.15 43.05 43.01
N ALA A 52 -34.95 41.75 43.25
CA ALA A 52 -34.48 41.27 44.55
C ALA A 52 -33.06 41.77 44.88
N PHE A 53 -32.19 41.93 43.88
CA PHE A 53 -30.86 42.51 44.09
C PHE A 53 -30.94 43.96 44.60
N LEU A 54 -31.85 44.76 44.01
CA LEU A 54 -32.15 46.12 44.48
C LEU A 54 -32.76 46.14 45.89
N TRP A 55 -33.62 45.17 46.22
CA TRP A 55 -34.17 45.02 47.56
C TRP A 55 -33.09 44.67 48.59
N LEU A 56 -32.16 43.77 48.26
CA LEU A 56 -31.02 43.46 49.13
C LEU A 56 -30.06 44.65 49.30
N LYS A 57 -29.79 45.42 48.25
CA LYS A 57 -29.06 46.71 48.36
C LYS A 57 -29.76 47.72 49.26
N SER A 58 -31.08 47.69 49.31
CA SER A 58 -31.85 48.56 50.21
C SER A 58 -31.85 48.04 51.64
N MET A 59 -31.88 46.72 51.83
CA MET A 59 -31.78 46.05 53.12
C MET A 59 -30.41 46.26 53.77
N SER A 60 -29.31 46.15 53.03
CA SER A 60 -27.95 46.27 53.56
C SER A 60 -27.67 47.60 54.26
N LYS A 61 -28.36 48.68 53.87
CA LYS A 61 -28.30 50.00 54.50
C LYS A 61 -28.70 50.02 55.99
N ARG A 62 -29.34 48.96 56.49
CA ARG A 62 -29.77 48.83 57.89
C ARG A 62 -28.68 48.25 58.81
N TYR A 63 -27.57 47.79 58.24
CA TYR A 63 -26.49 47.12 58.96
C TYR A 63 -25.19 47.92 58.90
N GLU A 64 -24.19 47.51 59.67
CA GLU A 64 -22.86 48.14 59.71
C GLU A 64 -22.18 48.13 58.34
N LYS A 65 -21.32 49.14 58.09
CA LYS A 65 -20.46 49.15 56.91
C LYS A 65 -19.61 47.87 56.91
N ASP A 66 -19.42 47.28 55.73
CA ASP A 66 -18.60 46.10 55.47
C ASP A 66 -19.25 44.73 55.80
N LEU A 67 -20.50 44.69 56.26
CA LEU A 67 -21.22 43.43 56.42
C LEU A 67 -21.67 42.81 55.09
N PHE A 68 -21.94 43.64 54.09
CA PHE A 68 -22.38 43.24 52.74
C PHE A 68 -21.35 43.63 51.68
N GLU A 69 -21.03 42.68 50.80
CA GLU A 69 -20.31 42.92 49.56
C GLU A 69 -21.25 42.67 48.38
N PHE A 70 -21.31 43.58 47.42
CA PHE A 70 -22.15 43.43 46.24
C PHE A 70 -21.28 43.31 45.00
N LYS A 71 -21.43 42.21 44.27
CA LYS A 71 -20.81 41.98 42.97
C LYS A 71 -21.88 41.79 41.91
N THR A 72 -21.57 42.15 40.69
CA THR A 72 -22.36 41.78 39.52
C THR A 72 -21.46 40.90 38.69
N ILE A 73 -21.90 39.66 38.43
CA ILE A 73 -21.22 38.78 37.49
C ILE A 73 -22.01 38.85 36.20
N ASP A 74 -21.35 39.35 35.17
CA ASP A 74 -21.84 39.29 33.81
C ASP A 74 -21.07 38.23 33.02
N TYR A 75 -21.56 37.92 31.83
CA TYR A 75 -21.03 36.82 31.03
C TYR A 75 -19.55 37.03 30.65
N ARG A 76 -19.17 38.28 30.36
CA ARG A 76 -17.80 38.72 30.12
C ARG A 76 -16.90 38.48 31.32
N SER A 77 -17.20 39.07 32.48
CA SER A 77 -16.35 38.96 33.67
C SER A 77 -16.14 37.50 34.09
N HIS A 78 -17.17 36.67 33.96
CA HIS A 78 -17.05 35.24 34.23
C HIS A 78 -16.14 34.52 33.21
N LEU A 79 -16.27 34.80 31.92
CA LEU A 79 -15.38 34.24 30.91
C LEU A 79 -13.94 34.71 31.10
N GLU A 80 -13.71 35.99 31.38
CA GLU A 80 -12.37 36.54 31.62
C GLU A 80 -11.69 35.86 32.81
N GLU A 81 -12.43 35.64 33.89
CA GLU A 81 -11.96 34.88 35.05
C GLU A 81 -11.66 33.43 34.71
N LYS A 82 -12.60 32.73 34.04
CA LYS A 82 -12.47 31.31 33.72
C LYS A 82 -11.34 31.04 32.73
N TRP A 83 -11.21 31.87 31.72
CA TRP A 83 -10.23 31.71 30.64
C TRP A 83 -8.89 32.37 30.94
N ASN A 84 -8.85 33.28 31.94
CA ASN A 84 -7.69 34.10 32.27
C ASN A 84 -7.17 34.87 31.03
N VAL A 85 -8.10 35.43 30.25
CA VAL A 85 -7.87 36.20 29.02
C VAL A 85 -8.75 37.45 29.07
N THR A 86 -8.21 38.60 28.67
CA THR A 86 -8.99 39.84 28.55
C THR A 86 -9.84 39.82 27.28
N ILE A 87 -11.14 40.13 27.40
CA ILE A 87 -12.06 40.19 26.27
C ILE A 87 -12.18 41.67 25.83
N PRO A 88 -12.10 42.01 24.54
CA PRO A 88 -12.31 43.38 24.04
C PRO A 88 -13.70 43.94 24.38
N GLU A 89 -13.81 45.21 24.82
CA GLU A 89 -15.08 45.84 25.25
C GLU A 89 -16.16 45.91 24.17
N GLU A 90 -15.77 45.82 22.90
CA GLU A 90 -16.63 45.88 21.72
C GLU A 90 -17.60 44.68 21.56
N TYR A 91 -17.38 43.58 22.27
CA TYR A 91 -18.25 42.39 22.23
C TYR A 91 -19.33 42.42 23.32
N SER A 92 -20.62 42.41 22.99
CA SER A 92 -21.64 42.51 24.04
C SER A 92 -21.82 41.21 24.85
N ASN A 93 -22.36 41.30 26.07
CA ASN A 93 -22.68 40.10 26.87
C ASN A 93 -23.70 39.19 26.15
N GLU A 94 -24.61 39.75 25.37
CA GLU A 94 -25.55 39.00 24.53
C GLU A 94 -24.82 38.23 23.41
N GLU A 95 -23.81 38.84 22.78
CA GLU A 95 -23.00 38.18 21.76
C GLU A 95 -22.20 37.02 22.34
N LEU A 96 -21.57 37.22 23.50
CA LEU A 96 -20.79 36.18 24.19
C LEU A 96 -21.68 35.02 24.66
N SER A 97 -22.87 35.31 25.20
CA SER A 97 -23.81 34.30 25.71
C SER A 97 -24.50 33.49 24.62
N SER A 98 -24.72 34.07 23.43
CA SER A 98 -25.39 33.40 22.31
C SER A 98 -24.68 32.11 21.82
N MET A 99 -23.40 31.97 22.14
CA MET A 99 -22.53 30.87 21.73
C MET A 99 -22.22 29.86 22.82
N ASP A 100 -22.76 30.07 24.04
CA ASP A 100 -22.49 29.23 25.21
C ASP A 100 -20.98 28.97 25.47
N LEU A 101 -20.15 30.01 25.21
CA LEU A 101 -18.70 29.94 25.36
C LEU A 101 -18.24 29.43 26.74
N VAL A 102 -19.02 29.65 27.79
CA VAL A 102 -18.69 29.19 29.14
C VAL A 102 -18.60 27.66 29.20
N ASN A 103 -19.37 26.93 28.38
CA ASN A 103 -19.41 25.47 28.41
C ASN A 103 -18.49 24.79 27.39
N LEU A 104 -17.59 25.54 26.73
CA LEU A 104 -16.57 24.94 25.88
C LEU A 104 -15.66 24.02 26.71
N GLY A 105 -15.41 22.82 26.17
CA GLY A 105 -14.56 21.80 26.82
C GLY A 105 -13.06 22.10 26.75
N GLU A 106 -12.66 23.09 25.95
CA GLU A 106 -11.27 23.53 25.79
C GLU A 106 -11.08 24.93 26.38
N LEU A 107 -9.90 25.18 26.97
CA LEU A 107 -9.50 26.47 27.51
C LEU A 107 -8.41 27.11 26.62
N PRO A 108 -8.32 28.45 26.57
CA PRO A 108 -7.23 29.13 25.87
C PRO A 108 -5.85 28.72 26.39
N GLN A 109 -4.86 28.67 25.50
CA GLN A 109 -3.48 28.42 25.90
C GLN A 109 -2.84 29.69 26.47
N LYS A 110 -1.73 29.52 27.19
CA LYS A 110 -0.96 30.63 27.74
C LYS A 110 -0.50 31.55 26.60
N ASN A 111 -0.93 32.81 26.64
CA ASN A 111 -0.72 33.88 25.65
C ASN A 111 -1.67 33.88 24.43
N ASP A 112 -2.70 33.03 24.40
CA ASP A 112 -3.76 33.21 23.39
C ASP A 112 -4.53 34.51 23.66
N SER A 113 -4.76 35.32 22.62
CA SER A 113 -5.80 36.35 22.69
C SER A 113 -7.18 35.71 22.63
N PHE A 114 -8.22 36.44 23.05
CA PHE A 114 -9.60 35.96 22.97
C PHE A 114 -9.95 35.58 21.53
N GLU A 115 -9.63 36.45 20.57
CA GLU A 115 -9.91 36.28 19.15
C GLU A 115 -9.11 35.10 18.54
N ASP A 116 -7.84 34.93 18.93
CA ASP A 116 -7.01 33.80 18.46
C ASP A 116 -7.59 32.46 18.91
N PHE A 117 -7.99 32.36 20.18
CA PHE A 117 -8.61 31.15 20.71
C PHE A 117 -9.92 30.84 20.00
N ILE A 118 -10.80 31.84 19.86
CA ILE A 118 -12.09 31.68 19.19
C ILE A 118 -11.89 31.20 17.75
N LEU A 119 -11.00 31.82 16.99
CA LEU A 119 -10.74 31.42 15.61
C LEU A 119 -10.15 30.01 15.50
N LYS A 120 -9.20 29.68 16.38
CA LYS A 120 -8.58 28.35 16.44
C LYS A 120 -9.59 27.26 16.77
N TYR A 121 -10.47 27.52 17.75
CA TYR A 121 -11.46 26.56 18.18
C TYR A 121 -12.51 26.34 17.09
N PHE A 122 -13.09 27.42 16.55
CA PHE A 122 -14.24 27.35 15.64
C PHE A 122 -13.88 27.10 14.16
N TYR A 123 -12.68 27.48 13.71
CA TYR A 123 -12.25 27.34 12.31
C TYR A 123 -11.04 26.43 12.18
N ASP A 124 -9.84 26.95 12.40
CA ASP A 124 -8.58 26.22 12.28
C ASP A 124 -7.44 26.97 12.99
N VAL A 125 -6.41 26.25 13.42
CA VAL A 125 -5.22 26.81 14.08
C VAL A 125 -4.49 27.86 13.25
N GLU A 126 -4.52 27.77 11.92
CA GLU A 126 -3.84 28.74 11.06
C GLU A 126 -4.48 30.15 11.18
N PHE A 127 -5.74 30.26 11.63
CA PHE A 127 -6.38 31.56 11.88
C PHE A 127 -5.83 32.29 13.11
N SER A 128 -5.14 31.63 14.04
CA SER A 128 -4.52 32.31 15.18
C SER A 128 -3.29 33.14 14.79
N SER A 129 -2.77 32.98 13.57
CA SER A 129 -1.69 33.82 13.07
C SER A 129 -2.23 35.21 12.64
N PRO A 130 -1.61 36.32 13.06
CA PRO A 130 -1.99 37.66 12.59
C PRO A 130 -1.58 37.91 11.13
N ARG A 131 -0.74 37.04 10.57
CA ARG A 131 -0.29 37.08 9.16
C ARG A 131 -0.70 35.83 8.43
N PHE A 132 -1.24 36.00 7.24
CA PHE A 132 -1.49 34.87 6.36
C PHE A 132 -0.17 34.35 5.79
N HIS A 133 -0.03 33.03 5.65
CA HIS A 133 1.13 32.41 5.03
C HIS A 133 0.66 31.52 3.88
N PHE A 134 0.79 32.01 2.64
CA PHE A 134 0.40 31.26 1.44
C PHE A 134 0.96 29.83 1.37
N PRO A 135 2.20 29.52 1.81
CA PRO A 135 2.69 28.14 1.84
C PRO A 135 1.89 27.20 2.76
N MET A 136 1.13 27.73 3.73
CA MET A 136 0.26 26.94 4.63
C MET A 136 -1.18 26.84 4.14
N LEU A 137 -1.53 27.47 3.01
CA LEU A 137 -2.89 27.49 2.47
C LEU A 137 -3.48 26.08 2.32
N SER A 138 -2.71 25.13 1.78
CA SER A 138 -3.22 23.76 1.61
C SER A 138 -3.59 23.09 2.92
N LYS A 139 -2.85 23.35 4.00
CA LYS A 139 -3.13 22.81 5.34
C LYS A 139 -4.43 23.41 5.88
N LEU A 140 -4.59 24.72 5.79
CA LEU A 140 -5.83 25.41 6.16
C LEU A 140 -7.03 24.82 5.41
N LEU A 141 -6.92 24.65 4.09
CA LEU A 141 -8.01 24.13 3.26
C LEU A 141 -8.31 22.64 3.48
N THR A 142 -7.35 21.87 4.01
CA THR A 142 -7.58 20.45 4.33
C THR A 142 -8.52 20.30 5.52
N ASN A 143 -8.53 21.28 6.43
CA ASN A 143 -9.40 21.31 7.61
C ASN A 143 -10.69 22.11 7.36
N TYR A 144 -10.94 22.54 6.12
CA TYR A 144 -12.16 23.25 5.77
C TYR A 144 -13.38 22.33 5.91
N ASP A 145 -14.32 22.73 6.77
CA ASP A 145 -15.63 22.12 6.92
C ASP A 145 -16.70 23.12 6.48
N PRO A 146 -17.33 22.93 5.31
CA PRO A 146 -18.29 23.88 4.77
C PRO A 146 -19.53 24.03 5.64
N ILE A 147 -19.97 22.96 6.32
CA ILE A 147 -21.16 22.99 7.17
C ILE A 147 -20.85 23.81 8.43
N ARG A 148 -19.74 23.47 9.09
CA ARG A 148 -19.31 24.16 10.31
C ARG A 148 -19.04 25.64 10.06
N TRP A 149 -18.36 25.97 8.96
CA TRP A 149 -18.03 27.37 8.65
C TRP A 149 -19.28 28.19 8.29
N ASP A 150 -20.26 27.59 7.59
CA ASP A 150 -21.56 28.22 7.34
C ASP A 150 -22.34 28.47 8.66
N GLU A 151 -22.37 27.48 9.56
CA GLU A 151 -23.00 27.61 10.87
C GLU A 151 -22.34 28.70 11.72
N ASN A 152 -21.01 28.74 11.76
CA ASN A 152 -20.26 29.77 12.46
C ASN A 152 -20.61 31.19 11.97
N SER A 153 -20.88 31.35 10.67
CA SER A 153 -21.20 32.66 10.08
C SER A 153 -22.53 33.26 10.58
N LYS A 154 -23.40 32.44 11.19
CA LYS A 154 -24.70 32.86 11.75
C LYS A 154 -24.55 33.58 13.09
N TYR A 155 -23.44 33.40 13.79
CA TYR A 155 -23.14 34.08 15.05
C TYR A 155 -22.46 35.43 14.79
N SER A 156 -23.02 36.51 15.32
CA SER A 156 -22.49 37.87 15.08
C SER A 156 -21.05 38.04 15.59
N LEU A 157 -20.74 37.43 16.74
CA LEU A 157 -19.42 37.45 17.34
C LEU A 157 -18.36 36.81 16.43
N LEU A 158 -18.59 35.57 15.99
CA LEU A 158 -17.67 34.86 15.09
C LEU A 158 -17.50 35.61 13.78
N ARG A 159 -18.59 36.10 13.20
CA ARG A 159 -18.53 36.86 11.95
C ARG A 159 -17.66 38.11 12.09
N LYS A 160 -17.79 38.88 13.18
CA LYS A 160 -16.94 40.07 13.44
C LYS A 160 -15.47 39.68 13.56
N ILE A 161 -15.15 38.74 14.46
CA ILE A 161 -13.78 38.29 14.72
C ILE A 161 -13.13 37.73 13.44
N TYR A 162 -13.88 36.94 12.68
CA TYR A 162 -13.43 36.38 11.40
C TYR A 162 -13.16 37.48 10.37
N SER A 163 -14.12 38.38 10.13
CA SER A 163 -13.94 39.47 9.16
C SER A 163 -12.76 40.38 9.52
N GLU A 164 -12.55 40.67 10.81
CA GLU A 164 -11.39 41.43 11.27
C GLU A 164 -10.06 40.69 11.05
N ARG A 165 -10.03 39.36 11.26
CA ARG A 165 -8.85 38.54 10.95
C ARG A 165 -8.52 38.59 9.46
N ILE A 166 -9.52 38.43 8.59
CA ILE A 166 -9.33 38.51 7.14
C ILE A 166 -8.81 39.90 6.74
N GLN A 167 -9.35 40.96 7.33
CA GLN A 167 -8.88 42.33 7.08
C GLN A 167 -7.43 42.52 7.54
N LYS A 168 -7.06 42.05 8.74
CA LYS A 168 -5.67 42.06 9.24
C LYS A 168 -4.74 41.30 8.30
N TRP A 169 -5.17 40.17 7.75
CA TRP A 169 -4.39 39.44 6.75
C TRP A 169 -4.16 40.27 5.48
N LYS A 170 -5.19 40.93 4.96
CA LYS A 170 -5.10 41.76 3.75
C LYS A 170 -4.16 42.96 3.91
N GLU A 171 -4.13 43.58 5.09
CA GLU A 171 -3.27 44.74 5.38
C GLU A 171 -1.78 44.43 5.27
N HIS A 172 -1.38 43.16 5.38
CA HIS A 172 0.00 42.72 5.22
C HIS A 172 0.46 42.60 3.77
N TYR A 173 -0.45 42.68 2.80
CA TYR A 173 -0.13 42.55 1.38
C TYR A 173 -0.35 43.87 0.64
N SER A 174 0.58 44.21 -0.25
CA SER A 174 0.52 45.45 -1.04
C SER A 174 -0.17 45.27 -2.39
N LYS A 175 -0.20 44.05 -2.94
CA LYS A 175 -0.81 43.76 -4.24
C LYS A 175 -2.29 43.43 -4.07
N GLU A 176 -3.12 44.04 -4.91
CA GLU A 176 -4.58 43.81 -4.86
C GLU A 176 -4.95 42.37 -5.19
N GLU A 177 -4.25 41.74 -6.13
CA GLU A 177 -4.44 40.33 -6.51
C GLU A 177 -4.27 39.36 -5.31
N GLU A 178 -3.34 39.64 -4.40
CA GLU A 178 -3.09 38.82 -3.20
C GLU A 178 -4.21 39.02 -2.16
N LYS A 179 -4.75 40.23 -2.07
CA LYS A 179 -5.87 40.56 -1.19
C LYS A 179 -7.19 39.96 -1.67
N GLU A 180 -7.46 40.06 -2.98
CA GLU A 180 -8.62 39.41 -3.62
C GLU A 180 -8.56 37.90 -3.40
N PHE A 181 -7.38 37.30 -3.54
CA PHE A 181 -7.21 35.86 -3.30
C PHE A 181 -7.48 35.48 -1.84
N ILE A 182 -7.12 36.32 -0.86
CA ILE A 182 -7.48 36.13 0.56
C ILE A 182 -9.00 36.21 0.75
N ASP A 183 -9.68 37.16 0.10
CA ASP A 183 -11.14 37.24 0.14
C ASP A 183 -11.78 35.96 -0.42
N ASP A 184 -11.27 35.43 -1.54
CA ASP A 184 -11.80 34.20 -2.10
C ASP A 184 -11.53 32.97 -1.23
N ILE A 185 -10.39 32.90 -0.55
CA ILE A 185 -10.14 31.85 0.45
C ILE A 185 -11.18 31.92 1.56
N ALA A 186 -11.54 33.15 1.98
CA ALA A 186 -12.45 33.37 3.10
C ALA A 186 -13.93 33.13 2.76
N TYR A 187 -14.35 33.45 1.53
CA TYR A 187 -15.76 33.48 1.13
C TYR A 187 -16.11 32.51 0.00
N ASN A 188 -15.14 32.06 -0.79
CA ASN A 188 -15.31 31.15 -1.94
C ASN A 188 -14.44 29.88 -1.77
N THR A 189 -14.24 29.41 -0.54
CA THR A 189 -13.26 28.37 -0.18
C THR A 189 -13.39 27.09 -1.02
N SER A 190 -14.61 26.63 -1.28
CA SER A 190 -14.86 25.45 -2.11
C SER A 190 -14.39 25.63 -3.56
N GLU A 191 -14.58 26.83 -4.13
CA GLU A 191 -14.10 27.14 -5.47
C GLU A 191 -12.56 27.21 -5.50
N ILE A 192 -11.95 27.75 -4.45
CA ILE A 192 -10.49 27.77 -4.30
C ILE A 192 -9.92 26.36 -4.20
N ILE A 193 -10.54 25.46 -3.45
CA ILE A 193 -10.11 24.05 -3.39
C ILE A 193 -10.10 23.45 -4.79
N ASN A 194 -11.19 23.62 -5.55
CA ASN A 194 -11.29 23.11 -6.93
C ASN A 194 -10.23 23.76 -7.84
N GLU A 195 -10.01 25.07 -7.73
CA GLU A 195 -9.02 25.78 -8.51
C GLU A 195 -7.58 25.32 -8.19
N LEU A 196 -7.28 25.04 -6.92
CA LEU A 196 -5.98 24.51 -6.49
C LEU A 196 -5.78 23.06 -6.93
N GLN A 197 -6.82 22.22 -6.95
CA GLN A 197 -6.73 20.89 -7.53
C GLN A 197 -6.36 20.96 -9.01
N ARG A 198 -7.05 21.82 -9.78
CA ARG A 198 -6.76 22.07 -11.19
C ARG A 198 -5.33 22.58 -11.37
N PHE A 199 -4.91 23.56 -10.59
CA PHE A 199 -3.55 24.11 -10.63
C PHE A 199 -2.48 23.07 -10.28
N LYS A 200 -2.70 22.22 -9.27
CA LYS A 200 -1.76 21.18 -8.83
C LYS A 200 -1.39 20.23 -9.98
N VAL A 201 -2.36 19.89 -10.82
CA VAL A 201 -2.16 19.08 -12.05
C VAL A 201 -1.59 19.93 -13.18
N LEU A 202 -2.22 21.06 -13.49
CA LEU A 202 -1.93 21.86 -14.67
C LEU A 202 -0.61 22.64 -14.62
N ARG A 203 0.02 22.81 -13.46
CA ARG A 203 1.32 23.50 -13.34
C ARG A 203 2.45 22.84 -14.15
N SER A 204 2.35 21.54 -14.43
CA SER A 204 3.28 20.84 -15.32
C SER A 204 2.98 21.06 -16.81
N TYR A 205 1.84 21.69 -17.12
CA TYR A 205 1.29 21.89 -18.47
C TYR A 205 0.98 23.37 -18.74
N GLU A 206 2.00 24.24 -18.69
CA GLU A 206 1.81 25.71 -18.74
C GLU A 206 0.89 26.18 -19.88
N ASN A 207 1.04 25.62 -21.09
CA ASN A 207 0.22 25.96 -22.25
C ASN A 207 -1.26 25.61 -22.06
N VAL A 208 -1.55 24.47 -21.42
CA VAL A 208 -2.91 24.02 -21.12
C VAL A 208 -3.47 24.86 -19.96
N ALA A 209 -2.67 25.09 -18.93
CA ALA A 209 -3.04 25.88 -17.77
C ALA A 209 -3.41 27.33 -18.13
N ALA A 210 -2.65 27.95 -19.04
CA ALA A 210 -2.89 29.30 -19.53
C ALA A 210 -4.25 29.45 -20.23
N ILE A 211 -4.81 28.36 -20.78
CA ILE A 211 -6.13 28.34 -21.42
C ILE A 211 -7.24 28.07 -20.40
N LEU A 212 -7.01 27.14 -19.46
CA LEU A 212 -8.05 26.63 -18.57
C LEU A 212 -8.23 27.43 -17.26
N ILE A 213 -7.18 28.08 -16.78
CA ILE A 213 -7.19 28.94 -15.58
C ILE A 213 -6.43 30.27 -15.82
N PRO A 214 -6.75 31.02 -16.89
CA PRO A 214 -5.95 32.17 -17.37
C PRO A 214 -5.79 33.27 -16.34
N LYS A 215 -6.83 33.52 -15.54
CA LYS A 215 -6.87 34.65 -14.59
C LYS A 215 -5.90 34.46 -13.43
N ARG A 216 -5.83 33.26 -12.86
CA ARG A 216 -5.07 33.00 -11.62
C ARG A 216 -3.81 32.18 -11.79
N PHE A 217 -3.58 31.55 -12.94
CA PHE A 217 -2.37 30.73 -13.13
C PHE A 217 -1.08 31.48 -12.78
N LYS A 218 -0.92 32.71 -13.28
CA LYS A 218 0.27 33.54 -12.99
C LYS A 218 0.42 33.86 -11.51
N LEU A 219 -0.69 34.14 -10.82
CA LEU A 219 -0.70 34.42 -9.39
C LEU A 219 -0.31 33.15 -8.61
N LEU A 220 -1.01 32.04 -8.83
CA LEU A 220 -0.77 30.76 -8.14
C LEU A 220 0.66 30.25 -8.35
N ASN A 221 1.22 30.42 -9.55
CA ASN A 221 2.60 30.06 -9.84
C ASN A 221 3.60 30.93 -9.07
N LYS A 222 3.31 32.23 -8.91
CA LYS A 222 4.15 33.18 -8.16
C LYS A 222 4.10 32.95 -6.64
N LEU A 223 2.96 32.48 -6.12
CA LEU A 223 2.75 32.27 -4.68
C LEU A 223 3.53 31.07 -4.11
N ASN A 224 4.11 30.21 -4.96
CA ASN A 224 4.88 29.03 -4.57
C ASN A 224 4.17 28.18 -3.50
N LEU A 225 2.91 27.87 -3.76
CA LEU A 225 2.05 27.14 -2.83
C LEU A 225 2.56 25.72 -2.59
N ASN A 226 2.57 25.28 -1.34
CA ASN A 226 2.75 23.87 -1.03
C ASN A 226 1.40 23.17 -1.21
N LEU A 227 1.25 22.32 -2.24
CA LEU A 227 -0.02 21.66 -2.58
C LEU A 227 -0.08 20.19 -2.10
N ARG A 228 0.84 19.79 -1.21
CA ARG A 228 0.94 18.39 -0.74
C ARG A 228 -0.36 17.86 -0.13
N TYR A 229 -1.09 18.70 0.60
CA TYR A 229 -2.32 18.28 1.30
C TYR A 229 -3.60 18.41 0.44
N ILE A 230 -3.50 19.00 -0.75
CA ILE A 230 -4.65 19.07 -1.67
C ILE A 230 -4.80 17.72 -2.37
N ASN A 231 -5.87 17.01 -2.02
CA ASN A 231 -6.26 15.78 -2.69
C ASN A 231 -6.91 16.09 -4.03
N ILE A 232 -6.53 15.34 -5.06
CA ILE A 232 -7.14 15.45 -6.38
C ILE A 232 -8.38 14.56 -6.43
N ASP A 233 -9.54 15.16 -6.74
CA ASP A 233 -10.73 14.41 -7.15
C ASP A 233 -10.86 14.45 -8.68
N PRO A 234 -10.55 13.34 -9.39
CA PRO A 234 -10.64 13.28 -10.84
C PRO A 234 -12.04 13.58 -11.39
N SER A 235 -13.09 13.39 -10.58
CA SER A 235 -14.47 13.66 -11.01
C SER A 235 -14.74 15.16 -11.18
N GLN A 236 -14.09 16.01 -10.37
CA GLN A 236 -14.26 17.46 -10.39
C GLN A 236 -13.44 18.14 -11.47
N ILE A 237 -12.32 17.54 -11.89
CA ILE A 237 -11.40 18.10 -12.91
C ILE A 237 -11.42 17.33 -14.24
N LYS A 238 -12.51 16.60 -14.51
CA LYS A 238 -12.61 15.70 -15.66
C LYS A 238 -12.32 16.38 -17.01
N SER A 239 -12.80 17.60 -17.20
CA SER A 239 -12.55 18.38 -18.43
C SER A 239 -11.08 18.77 -18.57
N ASP A 240 -10.42 19.11 -17.45
CA ASP A 240 -8.99 19.46 -17.47
C ASP A 240 -8.13 18.22 -17.79
N ILE A 241 -8.48 17.05 -17.22
CA ILE A 241 -7.82 15.77 -17.55
C ILE A 241 -7.93 15.47 -19.04
N GLN A 242 -9.09 15.69 -19.66
CA GLN A 242 -9.25 15.49 -21.11
C GLN A 242 -8.32 16.39 -21.92
N GLN A 243 -8.13 17.65 -21.52
CA GLN A 243 -7.20 18.57 -22.19
C GLN A 243 -5.75 18.16 -21.99
N VAL A 244 -5.38 17.65 -20.82
CA VAL A 244 -4.06 17.05 -20.59
C VAL A 244 -3.85 15.86 -21.53
N ILE A 245 -4.82 14.96 -21.68
CA ILE A 245 -4.73 13.83 -22.62
C ILE A 245 -4.54 14.32 -24.06
N VAL A 246 -5.32 15.31 -24.51
CA VAL A 246 -5.18 15.90 -25.85
C VAL A 246 -3.79 16.49 -26.03
N HIS A 247 -3.28 17.20 -25.02
CA HIS A 247 -1.95 17.78 -25.05
C HIS A 247 -0.87 16.68 -25.15
N LEU A 248 -0.91 15.65 -24.30
CA LEU A 248 0.03 14.53 -24.35
C LEU A 248 0.04 13.85 -25.72
N ASN A 249 -1.13 13.62 -26.32
CA ASN A 249 -1.24 13.07 -27.68
C ASN A 249 -0.68 13.99 -28.78
N SER A 250 -0.62 15.31 -28.53
CA SER A 250 -0.05 16.27 -29.49
C SER A 250 1.47 16.39 -29.42
N LEU A 251 2.09 15.89 -28.35
CA LEU A 251 3.54 15.95 -28.16
C LEU A 251 4.25 14.95 -29.07
N PRO A 252 5.48 15.27 -29.54
CA PRO A 252 6.28 14.31 -30.30
C PRO A 252 6.61 13.09 -29.43
N LYS A 253 6.37 11.89 -29.96
CA LYS A 253 6.70 10.64 -29.26
C LYS A 253 8.21 10.52 -29.05
N PRO A 254 8.68 10.20 -27.83
CA PRO A 254 10.11 10.04 -27.58
C PRO A 254 10.66 8.81 -28.30
N ASP A 255 11.82 8.96 -28.93
CA ASP A 255 12.55 7.93 -29.68
C ASP A 255 13.87 7.50 -29.02
N THR A 256 14.31 8.22 -27.97
CA THR A 256 15.48 7.87 -27.14
C THR A 256 15.14 7.84 -25.65
N LYS A 257 15.98 7.17 -24.87
CA LYS A 257 15.82 7.05 -23.41
C LYS A 257 15.90 8.40 -22.71
N GLU A 258 16.75 9.30 -23.21
CA GLU A 258 16.91 10.66 -22.68
C GLU A 258 15.66 11.49 -22.93
N LYS A 259 15.10 11.46 -24.16
CA LYS A 259 13.83 12.14 -24.46
C LYS A 259 12.68 11.56 -23.62
N MET A 260 12.68 10.25 -23.39
CA MET A 260 11.70 9.60 -22.51
C MET A 260 11.83 10.05 -21.05
N SER A 261 13.06 10.18 -20.53
CA SER A 261 13.33 10.75 -19.20
C SER A 261 12.77 12.16 -19.07
N SER A 262 13.06 13.05 -20.03
CA SER A 262 12.52 14.40 -20.05
C SER A 262 11.00 14.43 -20.18
N PHE A 263 10.41 13.49 -20.92
CA PHE A 263 8.95 13.35 -21.02
C PHE A 263 8.33 12.98 -19.66
N ILE A 264 8.91 11.99 -18.96
CA ILE A 264 8.45 11.57 -17.62
C ILE A 264 8.59 12.71 -16.59
N GLU A 265 9.63 13.54 -16.68
CA GLU A 265 9.80 14.74 -15.83
C GLU A 265 8.77 15.83 -16.13
N SER A 266 8.22 15.85 -17.34
CA SER A 266 7.28 16.89 -17.77
C SER A 266 5.82 16.64 -17.36
N VAL A 267 5.46 15.43 -16.92
CA VAL A 267 4.09 15.12 -16.47
C VAL A 267 3.87 15.50 -15.00
N SER A 268 2.61 15.58 -14.55
CA SER A 268 2.34 15.91 -13.15
C SER A 268 2.59 14.75 -12.19
N GLY A 269 2.41 13.50 -12.66
CA GLY A 269 2.51 12.30 -11.82
C GLY A 269 1.26 12.04 -10.97
N LEU A 270 0.20 12.83 -11.17
CA LEU A 270 -1.01 12.83 -10.34
C LEU A 270 -2.20 12.17 -11.04
N LEU A 271 -2.08 11.82 -12.33
CA LEU A 271 -3.15 11.22 -13.12
C LEU A 271 -2.81 9.80 -13.56
N ILE A 272 -3.79 8.91 -13.51
CA ILE A 272 -3.63 7.53 -14.03
C ILE A 272 -3.48 7.56 -15.56
N GLU A 273 -4.10 8.54 -16.21
CA GLU A 273 -4.06 8.74 -17.66
C GLU A 273 -2.66 9.11 -18.16
N GLU A 274 -1.88 9.87 -17.38
CA GLU A 274 -0.47 10.16 -17.68
C GLU A 274 0.36 8.87 -17.66
N TYR A 275 0.18 8.04 -16.62
CA TYR A 275 0.86 6.75 -16.52
C TYR A 275 0.49 5.84 -17.69
N LYS A 276 -0.80 5.71 -18.02
CA LYS A 276 -1.26 4.89 -19.15
C LYS A 276 -0.65 5.34 -20.47
N PHE A 277 -0.49 6.65 -20.68
CA PHE A 277 0.18 7.18 -21.86
C PHE A 277 1.65 6.74 -21.92
N ILE A 278 2.37 6.87 -20.80
CA ILE A 278 3.78 6.43 -20.66
C ILE A 278 3.90 4.91 -20.86
N GLU A 279 3.01 4.13 -20.27
CA GLU A 279 2.96 2.67 -20.41
C GLU A 279 2.75 2.26 -21.88
N ASN A 280 1.83 2.92 -22.58
CA ASN A 280 1.61 2.67 -24.01
C ASN A 280 2.85 3.00 -24.85
N LEU A 281 3.57 4.10 -24.55
CA LEU A 281 4.82 4.43 -25.25
C LEU A 281 5.88 3.33 -25.07
N PHE A 282 5.96 2.73 -23.88
CA PHE A 282 6.88 1.61 -23.65
C PHE A 282 6.43 0.31 -24.30
N ILE A 283 5.13 0.04 -24.36
CA ILE A 283 4.61 -1.13 -25.09
C ILE A 283 4.88 -0.99 -26.59
N GLU A 284 4.67 0.21 -27.16
CA GLU A 284 4.95 0.51 -28.57
C GLU A 284 6.45 0.49 -28.89
N ASN A 285 7.30 0.91 -27.95
CA ASN A 285 8.75 0.91 -28.12
C ASN A 285 9.49 0.38 -26.87
N PRO A 286 9.56 -0.95 -26.69
CA PRO A 286 10.18 -1.57 -25.51
C PRO A 286 11.67 -1.25 -25.35
N SER A 287 12.35 -0.84 -26.43
CA SER A 287 13.77 -0.48 -26.39
C SER A 287 14.06 0.76 -25.51
N LEU A 288 13.04 1.59 -25.27
CA LEU A 288 13.12 2.74 -24.39
C LEU A 288 13.17 2.34 -22.91
N VAL A 289 12.63 1.18 -22.55
CA VAL A 289 12.49 0.79 -21.14
C VAL A 289 13.86 0.55 -20.51
N SER A 290 14.07 1.05 -19.30
CA SER A 290 15.25 0.78 -18.50
C SER A 290 14.93 0.81 -17.00
N LYS A 291 15.77 0.17 -16.19
CA LYS A 291 15.63 0.19 -14.72
C LYS A 291 15.65 1.63 -14.16
N GLN A 292 16.42 2.51 -14.77
CA GLN A 292 16.49 3.93 -14.39
C GLN A 292 15.16 4.65 -14.64
N LEU A 293 14.57 4.51 -15.82
CA LEU A 293 13.28 5.13 -16.13
C LEU A 293 12.14 4.57 -15.27
N ILE A 294 12.15 3.27 -14.97
CA ILE A 294 11.16 2.67 -14.05
C ILE A 294 11.28 3.27 -12.65
N SER A 295 12.52 3.47 -12.16
CA SER A 295 12.75 4.12 -10.87
C SER A 295 12.26 5.58 -10.87
N GLN A 296 12.48 6.30 -11.97
CA GLN A 296 11.98 7.66 -12.16
C GLN A 296 10.44 7.72 -12.16
N ILE A 297 9.77 6.77 -12.82
CA ILE A 297 8.30 6.65 -12.80
C ILE A 297 7.79 6.40 -11.38
N ARG A 298 8.46 5.54 -10.60
CA ARG A 298 8.10 5.31 -9.19
C ARG A 298 8.17 6.60 -8.36
N LEU A 299 9.13 7.49 -8.65
CA LEU A 299 9.27 8.77 -7.96
C LEU A 299 8.18 9.77 -8.39
N VAL A 300 8.00 9.96 -9.71
CA VAL A 300 7.02 10.89 -10.28
C VAL A 300 5.58 10.51 -9.88
N PHE A 301 5.24 9.22 -9.92
CA PHE A 301 3.92 8.69 -9.57
C PHE A 301 3.79 8.22 -8.12
N SER A 302 4.61 8.75 -7.21
CA SER A 302 4.64 8.32 -5.81
C SER A 302 3.30 8.52 -5.08
N GLU A 303 2.56 9.59 -5.37
CA GLU A 303 1.20 9.85 -4.84
C GLU A 303 0.17 8.81 -5.33
N LEU A 304 0.46 8.07 -6.41
CA LEU A 304 -0.41 7.02 -6.99
C LEU A 304 0.13 5.60 -6.77
N SER A 305 1.15 5.44 -5.92
CA SER A 305 1.87 4.17 -5.71
C SER A 305 0.95 3.00 -5.32
N ASP A 306 -0.08 3.22 -4.49
CA ASP A 306 -1.04 2.18 -4.10
C ASP A 306 -1.85 1.64 -5.29
N LYS A 307 -2.16 2.51 -6.25
CA LYS A 307 -2.96 2.15 -7.45
C LYS A 307 -2.10 1.59 -8.56
N LEU A 308 -0.88 2.10 -8.73
CA LEU A 308 -0.02 1.82 -9.88
C LEU A 308 1.15 0.87 -9.57
N GLY A 309 1.41 0.52 -8.30
CA GLY A 309 2.60 -0.22 -7.90
C GLY A 309 2.80 -1.56 -8.63
N LYS A 310 1.71 -2.30 -8.88
CA LYS A 310 1.74 -3.54 -9.67
C LYS A 310 2.04 -3.28 -11.15
N SER A 311 1.37 -2.30 -11.76
CA SER A 311 1.57 -1.94 -13.17
C SER A 311 2.99 -1.43 -13.44
N ILE A 312 3.50 -0.54 -12.59
CA ILE A 312 4.88 -0.02 -12.71
C ILE A 312 5.90 -1.15 -12.58
N SER A 313 5.68 -2.10 -11.66
CA SER A 313 6.55 -3.27 -11.54
C SER A 313 6.44 -4.20 -12.77
N GLY A 314 5.30 -4.20 -13.44
CA GLY A 314 5.07 -4.90 -14.70
C GLY A 314 5.97 -4.40 -15.84
N LEU A 315 6.34 -3.12 -15.86
CA LEU A 315 7.23 -2.54 -16.87
C LEU A 315 8.62 -3.19 -16.89
N GLU A 316 9.07 -3.75 -15.77
CA GLU A 316 10.36 -4.48 -15.70
C GLU A 316 10.37 -5.68 -16.66
N ASN A 317 9.20 -6.25 -16.94
CA ASN A 317 9.05 -7.39 -17.85
C ASN A 317 9.21 -6.99 -19.33
N LEU A 318 9.18 -5.70 -19.65
CA LEU A 318 9.42 -5.19 -21.01
C LEU A 318 10.92 -5.08 -21.31
N ILE A 319 11.79 -5.05 -20.29
CA ILE A 319 13.24 -4.97 -20.47
C ILE A 319 13.71 -6.27 -21.12
N ARG A 320 14.15 -6.16 -22.39
CA ARG A 320 14.72 -7.28 -23.15
C ARG A 320 16.07 -7.69 -22.56
N PRO A 321 16.25 -8.97 -22.15
CA PRO A 321 17.56 -9.51 -21.80
C PRO A 321 18.51 -9.50 -23.00
N GLU A 322 19.81 -9.54 -22.74
CA GLU A 322 20.78 -9.74 -23.81
C GLU A 322 20.50 -11.05 -24.56
N ARG A 323 20.72 -11.02 -25.87
CA ARG A 323 20.50 -12.21 -26.70
C ARG A 323 21.59 -13.24 -26.35
N PRO A 324 21.22 -14.49 -26.03
CA PRO A 324 22.21 -15.52 -25.73
C PRO A 324 23.08 -15.83 -26.96
N VAL A 325 24.31 -16.25 -26.70
CA VAL A 325 25.23 -16.80 -27.70
C VAL A 325 25.04 -18.31 -27.84
N ARG A 326 25.63 -18.92 -28.87
CA ARG A 326 25.63 -20.39 -29.02
C ARG A 326 26.52 -21.04 -27.97
N VAL A 327 26.18 -22.28 -27.62
CA VAL A 327 27.03 -23.12 -26.78
C VAL A 327 28.07 -23.79 -27.69
N GLU A 328 29.34 -23.68 -27.33
CA GLU A 328 30.42 -24.39 -28.02
C GLU A 328 30.50 -25.84 -27.49
N LEU A 329 30.83 -26.81 -28.35
CA LEU A 329 30.79 -28.23 -28.01
C LEU A 329 31.76 -28.64 -26.89
N ASP A 330 32.86 -27.91 -26.71
CA ASP A 330 33.87 -28.11 -25.68
C ASP A 330 33.60 -27.29 -24.40
N SER A 331 32.44 -26.63 -24.29
CA SER A 331 32.07 -25.87 -23.10
C SER A 331 31.98 -26.78 -21.88
N GLU A 332 32.53 -26.31 -20.75
CA GLU A 332 32.39 -27.02 -19.47
C GLU A 332 30.94 -27.04 -18.97
N ILE A 333 30.57 -28.10 -18.24
CA ILE A 333 29.23 -28.28 -17.64
C ILE A 333 28.78 -27.04 -16.85
N SER A 334 29.67 -26.45 -16.06
CA SER A 334 29.38 -25.26 -15.23
C SER A 334 29.03 -24.02 -16.08
N ALA A 335 29.75 -23.84 -17.19
CA ALA A 335 29.53 -22.75 -18.13
C ALA A 335 28.19 -22.89 -18.84
N VAL A 336 27.82 -24.11 -19.25
CA VAL A 336 26.53 -24.37 -19.91
C VAL A 336 25.36 -24.21 -18.95
N LYS A 337 25.49 -24.65 -17.69
CA LYS A 337 24.48 -24.37 -16.65
C LYS A 337 24.26 -22.86 -16.49
N THR A 338 25.34 -22.09 -16.36
CA THR A 338 25.29 -20.63 -16.22
C THR A 338 24.65 -19.98 -17.46
N TRP A 339 25.05 -20.40 -18.65
CA TRP A 339 24.46 -19.95 -19.91
C TRP A 339 22.94 -20.20 -19.94
N ALA A 340 22.50 -21.40 -19.53
CA ALA A 340 21.09 -21.76 -19.52
C ALA A 340 20.30 -20.91 -18.53
N THR A 341 20.79 -20.76 -17.30
CA THR A 341 20.06 -20.08 -16.21
C THR A 341 20.09 -18.57 -16.30
N ASP A 342 21.18 -17.99 -16.82
CA ASP A 342 21.43 -16.55 -16.72
C ASP A 342 21.25 -15.83 -18.07
N SER A 343 21.27 -16.57 -19.19
CA SER A 343 21.13 -16.00 -20.53
C SER A 343 19.95 -16.61 -21.31
N TYR A 344 19.99 -17.90 -21.61
CA TYR A 344 19.02 -18.54 -22.51
C TYR A 344 17.60 -18.54 -21.96
N LEU A 345 17.37 -19.11 -20.76
CA LEU A 345 16.02 -19.20 -20.19
C LEU A 345 15.41 -17.84 -19.83
N PRO A 346 16.15 -16.85 -19.29
CA PRO A 346 15.63 -15.49 -19.12
C PRO A 346 15.18 -14.85 -20.43
N TYR A 347 15.93 -15.04 -21.52
CA TYR A 347 15.55 -14.54 -22.84
C TYR A 347 14.29 -15.24 -23.37
N ILE A 348 14.20 -16.58 -23.26
CA ILE A 348 12.99 -17.34 -23.60
C ILE A 348 11.78 -16.87 -22.78
N LYS A 349 11.97 -16.61 -21.48
CA LYS A 349 10.90 -16.07 -20.60
C LYS A 349 10.37 -14.74 -21.12
N TRP A 350 11.28 -13.86 -21.53
CA TRP A 350 10.92 -12.57 -22.07
C TRP A 350 10.16 -12.72 -23.40
N LEU A 351 10.60 -13.60 -24.31
CA LEU A 351 9.87 -13.90 -25.55
C LEU A 351 8.45 -14.40 -25.29
N LEU A 352 8.30 -15.40 -24.40
CA LEU A 352 7.00 -16.01 -24.07
C LEU A 352 6.03 -15.00 -23.47
N ARG A 353 6.48 -14.17 -22.53
CA ARG A 353 5.63 -13.15 -21.89
C ARG A 353 5.15 -12.07 -22.86
N ASN A 354 6.02 -11.68 -23.80
CA ASN A 354 5.73 -10.65 -24.79
C ASN A 354 5.14 -11.21 -26.09
N ASN A 355 4.89 -12.52 -26.17
CA ASN A 355 4.38 -13.21 -27.36
C ASN A 355 5.22 -12.94 -28.63
N ILE A 356 6.54 -12.91 -28.49
CA ILE A 356 7.49 -12.66 -29.57
C ILE A 356 8.05 -14.00 -30.07
N VAL A 357 8.07 -14.17 -31.39
CA VAL A 357 8.69 -15.32 -32.06
C VAL A 357 10.08 -14.92 -32.57
N ASP A 358 11.11 -15.67 -32.18
CA ASP A 358 12.50 -15.47 -32.60
C ASP A 358 13.07 -16.79 -33.11
N ASN A 359 12.98 -17.09 -34.41
CA ASN A 359 13.38 -18.39 -34.95
C ASN A 359 14.87 -18.73 -34.74
N GLU A 360 15.72 -17.71 -34.65
CA GLU A 360 17.15 -17.90 -34.42
C GLU A 360 17.46 -18.34 -32.98
N ILE A 361 16.55 -18.12 -32.01
CA ILE A 361 16.73 -18.63 -30.64
C ILE A 361 16.62 -20.16 -30.57
N TYR A 362 15.85 -20.77 -31.47
CA TYR A 362 15.70 -22.22 -31.53
C TYR A 362 16.98 -22.87 -32.03
N LYS A 363 17.63 -22.29 -33.05
CA LYS A 363 18.97 -22.73 -33.51
C LYS A 363 20.04 -22.61 -32.42
N ILE A 364 19.93 -21.61 -31.56
CA ILE A 364 20.78 -21.49 -30.38
C ILE A 364 20.45 -22.60 -29.36
N GLY A 365 19.18 -22.92 -29.16
CA GLY A 365 18.75 -24.07 -28.36
C GLY A 365 19.25 -25.41 -28.91
N ASP A 366 19.28 -25.58 -30.24
CA ASP A 366 19.80 -26.80 -30.87
C ASP A 366 21.29 -27.02 -30.55
N SER A 367 22.08 -25.94 -30.44
CA SER A 367 23.49 -26.06 -30.02
C SER A 367 23.63 -26.59 -28.58
N PHE A 368 22.68 -26.27 -27.69
CA PHE A 368 22.63 -26.87 -26.36
C PHE A 368 22.27 -28.35 -26.44
N SER A 369 21.30 -28.73 -27.27
CA SER A 369 20.94 -30.14 -27.46
C SER A 369 22.13 -30.95 -27.97
N GLU A 370 22.84 -30.45 -28.98
CA GLU A 370 24.03 -31.09 -29.54
C GLU A 370 25.14 -31.25 -28.50
N TRP A 371 25.42 -30.17 -27.74
CA TRP A 371 26.35 -30.23 -26.61
C TRP A 371 25.92 -31.26 -25.56
N PHE A 372 24.64 -31.27 -25.18
CA PHE A 372 24.10 -32.13 -24.14
C PHE A 372 24.21 -33.62 -24.49
N TYR A 373 23.88 -33.99 -25.74
CA TYR A 373 24.05 -35.37 -26.21
C TYR A 373 25.52 -35.77 -26.33
N THR A 374 26.38 -34.86 -26.84
CA THR A 374 27.82 -35.13 -27.00
C THR A 374 28.51 -35.35 -25.66
N ASN A 375 28.11 -34.59 -24.64
CA ASN A 375 28.70 -34.63 -23.30
C ASN A 375 27.89 -35.49 -22.30
N TRP A 376 26.93 -36.30 -22.78
CA TRP A 376 26.02 -37.04 -21.89
C TRP A 376 26.75 -37.97 -20.92
N GLU A 377 27.75 -38.73 -21.39
CA GLU A 377 28.53 -39.64 -20.54
C GLU A 377 29.34 -38.87 -19.49
N ASP A 378 29.87 -37.70 -19.84
CA ASP A 378 30.59 -36.83 -18.90
C ASP A 378 29.64 -36.26 -17.85
N ILE A 379 28.45 -35.82 -18.25
CA ILE A 379 27.39 -35.36 -17.34
C ILE A 379 26.94 -36.49 -16.41
N LYS A 380 26.85 -37.72 -16.93
CA LYS A 380 26.49 -38.91 -16.16
C LYS A 380 27.54 -39.29 -15.13
N SER A 381 28.82 -39.20 -15.51
CA SER A 381 29.94 -39.42 -14.59
C SER A 381 30.11 -38.29 -13.56
N ASP A 382 29.74 -37.04 -13.90
CA ASP A 382 29.65 -35.93 -12.95
C ASP A 382 28.39 -36.05 -12.07
N SER A 383 28.54 -36.80 -10.98
CA SER A 383 27.46 -37.08 -10.03
C SER A 383 26.70 -35.84 -9.50
N ASN A 384 27.29 -34.64 -9.53
CA ASN A 384 26.65 -33.47 -8.93
C ASN A 384 25.59 -32.80 -9.83
N SER A 385 25.51 -33.18 -11.11
CA SER A 385 24.81 -32.37 -12.12
C SER A 385 23.50 -32.97 -12.64
N LEU A 386 23.23 -34.25 -12.38
CA LEU A 386 22.02 -34.95 -12.84
C LEU A 386 20.93 -35.04 -11.77
N VAL A 387 19.68 -34.92 -12.21
CA VAL A 387 18.49 -35.01 -11.34
C VAL A 387 18.43 -36.32 -10.56
N ALA A 388 18.90 -37.44 -11.13
CA ALA A 388 18.99 -38.73 -10.46
C ALA A 388 19.78 -38.66 -9.14
N ASN A 389 20.82 -37.82 -9.08
CA ASN A 389 21.70 -37.75 -7.93
C ASN A 389 21.23 -36.76 -6.87
N TRP A 390 20.09 -36.08 -7.05
CA TRP A 390 19.65 -35.04 -6.12
C TRP A 390 19.45 -35.59 -4.69
N ILE A 391 18.86 -36.78 -4.53
CA ILE A 391 18.68 -37.38 -3.19
C ILE A 391 20.04 -37.64 -2.53
N PHE A 392 21.01 -38.17 -3.28
CA PHE A 392 22.36 -38.41 -2.80
C PHE A 392 23.07 -37.10 -2.41
N ASN A 393 22.99 -36.07 -3.27
CA ASN A 393 23.64 -34.77 -3.05
C ASN A 393 23.06 -34.01 -1.84
N ASN A 394 21.83 -34.31 -1.44
CA ASN A 394 21.16 -33.70 -0.29
C ASN A 394 20.97 -34.68 0.87
N ALA A 395 21.66 -35.82 0.87
CA ALA A 395 21.55 -36.87 1.88
C ALA A 395 21.70 -36.34 3.32
N ASN A 396 22.68 -35.47 3.55
CA ASN A 396 22.93 -34.90 4.87
C ASN A 396 21.74 -34.08 5.39
N GLU A 397 21.09 -33.31 4.52
CA GLU A 397 19.91 -32.50 4.88
C GLU A 397 18.68 -33.40 5.09
N LEU A 398 18.52 -34.38 4.20
CA LEU A 398 17.45 -35.37 4.29
C LEU A 398 17.60 -36.26 5.52
N ASN A 399 18.79 -36.38 6.11
CA ASN A 399 19.08 -37.25 7.26
C ASN A 399 19.03 -36.56 8.64
N ILE A 400 18.60 -35.30 8.73
CA ILE A 400 18.48 -34.60 10.02
C ILE A 400 17.29 -35.18 10.84
N SER A 401 17.53 -35.65 12.07
CA SER A 401 16.56 -36.42 12.87
C SER A 401 15.47 -35.57 13.55
N ASP A 402 15.73 -34.30 13.84
CA ASP A 402 14.78 -33.36 14.46
C ASP A 402 13.97 -32.56 13.41
N LYS A 403 14.16 -32.84 12.12
CA LYS A 403 13.50 -32.14 11.02
C LYS A 403 12.57 -33.03 10.23
N ILE A 404 11.50 -32.42 9.73
CA ILE A 404 10.56 -32.98 8.77
C ILE A 404 10.97 -32.48 7.39
N ASN A 405 11.25 -33.38 6.46
CA ASN A 405 11.53 -33.00 5.08
C ASN A 405 10.28 -33.20 4.22
N ILE A 406 9.84 -32.15 3.53
CA ILE A 406 8.81 -32.25 2.50
C ILE A 406 9.49 -31.94 1.16
N VAL A 407 9.60 -32.95 0.31
CA VAL A 407 10.15 -32.84 -1.04
C VAL A 407 9.00 -32.77 -2.03
N VAL A 408 8.80 -31.61 -2.66
CA VAL A 408 7.76 -31.42 -3.66
C VAL A 408 8.37 -31.63 -5.04
N VAL A 409 8.01 -32.74 -5.66
CA VAL A 409 8.35 -33.07 -7.04
C VAL A 409 7.27 -32.47 -7.95
N ILE A 410 7.58 -31.36 -8.59
CA ILE A 410 6.70 -30.68 -9.53
C ILE A 410 6.96 -31.24 -10.92
N ASP A 411 5.96 -31.89 -11.51
CA ASP A 411 6.04 -32.49 -12.85
C ASP A 411 6.20 -31.40 -13.91
N ASN A 412 7.20 -31.54 -14.79
CA ASN A 412 7.47 -30.63 -15.90
C ASN A 412 7.70 -29.16 -15.47
N PHE A 413 8.41 -28.95 -14.36
CA PHE A 413 8.74 -27.62 -13.84
C PHE A 413 10.07 -27.09 -14.38
N SER A 414 9.97 -26.25 -15.41
CA SER A 414 11.13 -25.56 -15.99
C SER A 414 11.72 -24.50 -15.05
N TRP A 415 13.06 -24.39 -15.06
CA TRP A 415 13.84 -23.39 -14.33
C TRP A 415 13.41 -21.95 -14.61
N ILE A 416 12.77 -21.68 -15.76
CA ILE A 416 12.18 -20.40 -16.12
C ILE A 416 11.23 -19.82 -15.03
N ASN A 417 10.62 -20.69 -14.22
CA ASN A 417 9.64 -20.37 -13.20
C ASN A 417 10.21 -20.37 -11.77
N ILE A 418 11.52 -20.60 -11.57
CA ILE A 418 12.13 -20.72 -10.24
C ILE A 418 11.94 -19.46 -9.37
N ASP A 419 12.01 -18.28 -9.98
CA ASP A 419 11.81 -17.02 -9.26
C ASP A 419 10.37 -16.83 -8.79
N LEU A 420 9.39 -17.38 -9.52
CA LEU A 420 7.98 -17.26 -9.15
C LEU A 420 7.72 -18.02 -7.84
N ILE A 421 8.18 -19.28 -7.77
CA ILE A 421 7.97 -20.10 -6.59
C ILE A 421 8.79 -19.58 -5.40
N THR A 422 10.03 -19.12 -5.64
CA THR A 422 10.89 -18.52 -4.61
C THR A 422 10.25 -17.27 -4.00
N LYS A 423 9.77 -16.34 -4.85
CA LYS A 423 9.08 -15.13 -4.39
C LYS A 423 7.79 -15.47 -3.65
N SER A 424 7.03 -16.47 -4.12
CA SER A 424 5.80 -16.88 -3.47
C SER A 424 6.06 -17.41 -2.05
N PHE A 425 7.03 -18.31 -1.85
CA PHE A 425 7.39 -18.80 -0.52
C PHE A 425 7.94 -17.70 0.40
N SER A 426 8.75 -16.78 -0.14
CA SER A 426 9.28 -15.66 0.64
C SER A 426 8.18 -14.75 1.21
N GLN A 427 7.09 -14.52 0.46
CA GLN A 427 5.92 -13.77 0.95
C GLN A 427 5.22 -14.43 2.14
N TYR A 428 5.39 -15.74 2.32
CA TYR A 428 4.85 -16.50 3.45
C TYR A 428 5.85 -16.69 4.60
N GLY A 429 7.01 -16.04 4.53
CA GLY A 429 8.02 -16.05 5.60
C GLY A 429 9.10 -17.13 5.48
N PHE A 430 9.13 -17.90 4.39
CA PHE A 430 10.20 -18.87 4.16
C PHE A 430 11.49 -18.18 3.73
N SER A 431 12.63 -18.72 4.17
CA SER A 431 13.97 -18.26 3.76
C SER A 431 14.60 -19.30 2.82
N LEU A 432 15.02 -18.85 1.63
CA LEU A 432 15.71 -19.72 0.67
C LEU A 432 17.09 -20.10 1.20
N ARG A 433 17.37 -21.41 1.31
CA ARG A 433 18.69 -21.92 1.71
C ARG A 433 19.61 -22.19 0.53
N LYS A 434 19.09 -22.88 -0.50
CA LYS A 434 19.87 -23.42 -1.61
C LYS A 434 19.04 -23.37 -2.90
N LYS A 435 19.67 -23.03 -4.03
CA LYS A 435 19.08 -22.98 -5.37
C LYS A 435 20.11 -23.42 -6.40
N GLU A 436 19.90 -24.56 -7.03
CA GLU A 436 20.87 -25.18 -7.96
C GLU A 436 20.18 -25.79 -9.19
N PRO A 437 20.71 -25.57 -10.41
CA PRO A 437 20.20 -26.20 -11.61
C PRO A 437 20.73 -27.63 -11.78
N TYR A 438 19.82 -28.53 -12.15
CA TYR A 438 20.07 -29.94 -12.47
C TYR A 438 19.67 -30.22 -13.91
N PHE A 439 20.38 -31.12 -14.58
CA PHE A 439 19.95 -31.67 -15.87
C PHE A 439 18.95 -32.80 -15.66
N SER A 440 17.94 -32.87 -16.52
CA SER A 440 17.03 -34.01 -16.60
C SER A 440 17.73 -35.23 -17.19
N MET A 441 17.07 -36.39 -17.12
CA MET A 441 17.57 -37.59 -17.79
C MET A 441 17.36 -37.52 -19.30
N VAL A 442 18.00 -38.42 -20.04
CA VAL A 442 17.74 -38.70 -21.45
C VAL A 442 17.05 -40.07 -21.55
N PRO A 443 15.84 -40.16 -22.16
CA PRO A 443 15.00 -39.06 -22.65
C PRO A 443 14.44 -38.18 -21.51
N SER A 444 14.21 -36.90 -21.81
CA SER A 444 13.74 -35.88 -20.86
C SER A 444 12.22 -35.92 -20.68
N GLU A 445 11.71 -37.07 -20.24
CA GLU A 445 10.30 -37.32 -19.99
C GLU A 445 10.05 -37.73 -18.54
N THR A 446 8.79 -37.65 -18.10
CA THR A 446 8.35 -37.99 -16.74
C THR A 446 8.77 -39.41 -16.35
N GLU A 447 8.51 -40.40 -17.21
CA GLU A 447 8.70 -41.82 -16.88
C GLU A 447 10.16 -42.14 -16.56
N THR A 448 11.08 -41.70 -17.43
CA THR A 448 12.52 -41.88 -17.23
C THR A 448 13.04 -40.99 -16.09
N SER A 449 12.83 -39.68 -16.19
CA SER A 449 13.48 -38.73 -15.28
C SER A 449 12.99 -38.85 -13.85
N LYS A 450 11.68 -39.04 -13.63
CA LYS A 450 11.11 -39.15 -12.28
C LYS A 450 11.51 -40.45 -11.60
N LYS A 451 11.54 -41.58 -12.32
CA LYS A 451 12.00 -42.85 -11.73
C LYS A 451 13.49 -42.80 -11.38
N CYS A 452 14.33 -42.24 -12.25
CA CYS A 452 15.75 -42.03 -11.94
C CYS A 452 15.93 -41.11 -10.72
N LEU A 453 15.20 -39.99 -10.65
CA LEU A 453 15.18 -39.11 -9.48
C LEU A 453 14.80 -39.85 -8.18
N LEU A 454 13.72 -40.65 -8.21
CA LEU A 454 13.22 -41.34 -7.02
C LEU A 454 14.07 -42.55 -6.62
N SER A 455 14.76 -43.19 -7.56
CA SER A 455 15.58 -44.38 -7.31
C SER A 455 17.05 -44.07 -7.02
N GLY A 456 17.54 -42.90 -7.44
CA GLY A 456 18.97 -42.58 -7.42
C GLY A 456 19.76 -43.30 -8.51
N LYS A 457 19.09 -43.93 -9.48
CA LYS A 457 19.73 -44.63 -10.60
C LYS A 457 19.90 -43.69 -11.79
N ASP A 458 21.03 -43.83 -12.46
CA ASP A 458 21.41 -43.07 -13.65
C ASP A 458 20.87 -43.70 -14.95
N GLU A 459 20.28 -44.88 -14.89
CA GLU A 459 19.64 -45.58 -16.00
C GLU A 459 18.29 -46.19 -15.59
N TYR A 460 17.30 -46.05 -16.46
CA TYR A 460 15.96 -46.60 -16.25
C TYR A 460 15.94 -48.13 -16.13
N GLU A 461 16.79 -48.82 -16.90
CA GLU A 461 16.88 -50.29 -16.92
C GLU A 461 17.35 -50.88 -15.58
N ASN A 462 18.03 -50.08 -14.76
CA ASN A 462 18.56 -50.47 -13.45
C ASN A 462 17.56 -50.30 -12.31
N ILE A 463 16.28 -50.02 -12.63
CA ILE A 463 15.21 -49.79 -11.66
C ILE A 463 14.29 -51.02 -11.63
N ASP A 464 14.42 -51.83 -10.58
CA ASP A 464 13.66 -53.08 -10.43
C ASP A 464 12.15 -52.86 -10.26
N GLU A 465 11.78 -51.77 -9.59
CA GLU A 465 10.40 -51.48 -9.19
C GLU A 465 9.67 -50.61 -10.22
N LYS A 466 8.41 -50.94 -10.51
CA LYS A 466 7.65 -50.24 -11.56
C LYS A 466 6.89 -49.00 -11.08
N ASN A 467 6.44 -48.99 -9.82
CA ASN A 467 5.64 -47.89 -9.28
C ASN A 467 6.47 -46.98 -8.36
N TYR A 468 6.14 -45.68 -8.32
CA TYR A 468 6.89 -44.67 -7.56
C TYR A 468 6.94 -44.90 -6.05
N THR A 469 5.91 -45.53 -5.49
CA THR A 469 5.84 -45.79 -4.05
C THR A 469 6.89 -46.82 -3.65
N ASP A 470 6.98 -47.93 -4.38
CA ASP A 470 7.94 -48.99 -4.10
C ASP A 470 9.38 -48.55 -4.39
N ILE A 471 9.60 -47.82 -5.49
CA ILE A 471 10.93 -47.26 -5.82
C ILE A 471 11.48 -46.47 -4.64
N LEU A 472 10.69 -45.53 -4.11
CA LEU A 472 11.14 -44.64 -3.05
C LEU A 472 11.17 -45.33 -1.69
N ASN A 473 10.10 -46.02 -1.31
CA ASN A 473 9.95 -46.58 0.03
C ASN A 473 10.90 -47.76 0.28
N LYS A 474 11.32 -48.49 -0.75
CA LYS A 474 12.25 -49.62 -0.63
C LYS A 474 13.68 -49.28 -1.04
N GLY A 475 13.86 -48.43 -2.06
CA GLY A 475 15.16 -48.19 -2.68
C GLY A 475 16.19 -47.52 -1.77
N TRP A 476 15.75 -46.71 -0.82
CA TRP A 476 16.63 -45.93 0.05
C TRP A 476 16.82 -46.50 1.45
N VAL A 477 16.04 -47.53 1.84
CA VAL A 477 16.15 -48.18 3.17
C VAL A 477 17.58 -48.64 3.48
N PRO A 478 18.36 -49.23 2.54
CA PRO A 478 19.73 -49.66 2.83
C PRO A 478 20.71 -48.52 3.13
N TYR A 479 20.39 -47.29 2.74
CA TYR A 479 21.30 -46.14 2.79
C TYR A 479 20.98 -45.15 3.91
N TYR A 480 19.77 -45.22 4.51
CA TYR A 480 19.27 -44.24 5.47
C TYR A 480 18.73 -44.85 6.79
N GLU A 481 19.12 -46.08 7.12
CA GLU A 481 18.75 -46.77 8.38
C GLU A 481 17.24 -46.67 8.71
N ASP A 482 16.87 -46.14 9.89
CA ASP A 482 15.50 -46.02 10.39
C ASP A 482 14.68 -44.88 9.73
N LYS A 483 15.25 -44.14 8.77
CA LYS A 483 14.51 -43.07 8.09
C LYS A 483 13.55 -43.61 7.04
N GLU A 484 12.27 -43.34 7.29
CA GLU A 484 11.20 -43.65 6.35
C GLU A 484 11.06 -42.53 5.29
N PHE A 485 11.28 -42.92 4.04
CA PHE A 485 10.87 -42.14 2.87
C PHE A 485 9.44 -42.54 2.51
N LYS A 486 8.55 -41.55 2.36
CA LYS A 486 7.14 -41.78 2.03
C LYS A 486 6.73 -41.03 0.79
N TYR A 487 6.31 -41.77 -0.24
CA TYR A 487 5.71 -41.18 -1.44
C TYR A 487 4.25 -40.76 -1.20
N LEU A 488 3.89 -39.57 -1.69
CA LEU A 488 2.55 -38.99 -1.61
C LEU A 488 2.12 -38.57 -3.02
N PRO A 489 1.10 -39.22 -3.62
CA PRO A 489 0.76 -39.03 -5.03
C PRO A 489 0.14 -37.66 -5.34
N ASN A 490 -0.38 -36.94 -4.32
CA ASN A 490 -0.98 -35.62 -4.48
C ASN A 490 -1.10 -34.90 -3.13
N ILE A 491 -1.44 -33.60 -3.19
CA ILE A 491 -1.50 -32.73 -2.01
C ILE A 491 -2.58 -33.13 -1.00
N ASN A 492 -3.65 -33.81 -1.43
CA ASN A 492 -4.69 -34.26 -0.51
C ASN A 492 -4.18 -35.38 0.39
N GLU A 493 -3.27 -36.23 -0.10
CA GLU A 493 -2.63 -37.26 0.72
C GLU A 493 -1.63 -36.66 1.72
N LEU A 494 -0.97 -35.56 1.36
CA LEU A 494 -0.17 -34.79 2.31
C LEU A 494 -1.03 -34.25 3.46
N ILE A 495 -2.18 -33.62 3.14
CA ILE A 495 -3.07 -33.03 4.16
C ILE A 495 -3.58 -34.07 5.16
N LYS A 496 -3.81 -35.32 4.72
CA LYS A 496 -4.22 -36.44 5.58
C LYS A 496 -3.08 -37.05 6.40
N THR A 497 -1.82 -36.75 6.04
CA THR A 497 -0.65 -37.34 6.67
C THR A 497 -0.32 -36.64 7.99
N ASN A 498 0.04 -37.43 9.00
CA ASN A 498 0.66 -36.91 10.22
C ASN A 498 2.16 -36.86 9.99
N LEU A 499 2.73 -35.67 10.08
CA LEU A 499 4.16 -35.47 9.91
C LEU A 499 4.89 -35.90 11.19
N GLU A 500 6.06 -36.48 11.00
CA GLU A 500 6.90 -37.00 12.08
C GLU A 500 8.34 -36.55 11.84
N ASN A 501 9.01 -36.12 12.91
CA ASN A 501 10.42 -35.73 12.87
C ASN A 501 11.28 -36.90 12.38
N GLY A 502 12.29 -36.59 11.58
CA GLY A 502 13.19 -37.56 11.00
C GLY A 502 12.66 -38.21 9.72
N LYS A 503 11.38 -38.02 9.35
CA LYS A 503 10.82 -38.58 8.10
C LYS A 503 10.91 -37.62 6.91
N THR A 504 10.93 -38.21 5.72
CA THR A 504 10.96 -37.47 4.45
C THR A 504 9.75 -37.83 3.58
N TYR A 505 8.97 -36.83 3.20
CA TYR A 505 7.74 -36.98 2.44
C TYR A 505 7.91 -36.44 1.03
N PHE A 506 7.77 -37.29 0.01
CA PHE A 506 7.85 -36.91 -1.40
C PHE A 506 6.45 -36.66 -1.96
N LEU A 507 6.08 -35.40 -2.11
CA LEU A 507 4.82 -34.96 -2.69
C LEU A 507 4.95 -34.81 -4.21
N ASN A 508 4.18 -35.58 -4.98
CA ASN A 508 4.05 -35.40 -6.41
C ASN A 508 3.02 -34.30 -6.75
N PHE A 509 3.39 -33.39 -7.65
CA PHE A 509 2.55 -32.28 -8.10
C PHE A 509 2.47 -32.25 -9.64
N LEU A 510 1.40 -32.86 -10.16
CA LEU A 510 1.07 -32.99 -11.58
C LEU A 510 0.46 -31.76 -12.29
N PRO A 511 -0.19 -30.78 -11.61
CA PRO A 511 -0.95 -29.75 -12.32
C PRO A 511 -0.20 -28.88 -13.33
N ILE A 512 1.12 -28.70 -13.19
CA ILE A 512 1.91 -27.88 -14.14
C ILE A 512 1.98 -28.56 -15.50
N ASP A 513 2.43 -29.80 -15.55
CA ASP A 513 2.48 -30.61 -16.78
C ASP A 513 1.10 -30.68 -17.47
N SER A 514 0.07 -30.98 -16.69
CA SER A 514 -1.32 -31.01 -17.18
C SER A 514 -1.81 -29.68 -17.79
N ALA A 515 -1.28 -28.54 -17.33
CA ALA A 515 -1.60 -27.24 -17.89
C ALA A 515 -0.81 -26.98 -19.19
N LEU A 516 0.46 -27.35 -19.23
CA LEU A 516 1.32 -27.17 -20.40
C LEU A 516 0.88 -27.99 -21.61
N HIS A 517 0.25 -29.15 -21.40
CA HIS A 517 -0.35 -29.97 -22.46
C HIS A 517 -1.69 -29.46 -23.01
N LYS A 518 -2.29 -28.44 -22.39
CA LYS A 518 -3.55 -27.85 -22.84
C LYS A 518 -3.30 -26.58 -23.64
N ASP A 519 -4.16 -26.32 -24.61
CA ASP A 519 -4.16 -25.04 -25.32
C ASP A 519 -4.60 -23.90 -24.39
N GLU A 520 -4.05 -22.69 -24.60
CA GLU A 520 -4.40 -21.50 -23.81
C GLU A 520 -5.89 -21.15 -23.90
N THR A 521 -6.55 -21.46 -25.02
CA THR A 521 -8.01 -21.29 -25.19
C THR A 521 -8.81 -22.19 -24.24
N VAL A 522 -8.32 -23.40 -23.97
CA VAL A 522 -8.94 -24.35 -23.02
C VAL A 522 -8.65 -23.93 -21.57
N LEU A 523 -7.47 -23.37 -21.31
CA LEU A 523 -7.11 -22.84 -19.99
C LEU A 523 -7.85 -21.53 -19.66
N GLY A 524 -8.29 -20.77 -20.66
CA GLY A 524 -8.90 -19.45 -20.51
C GLY A 524 -7.91 -18.38 -20.04
N ALA A 525 -6.61 -18.66 -20.10
CA ALA A 525 -5.52 -17.77 -19.67
C ALA A 525 -4.23 -18.17 -20.40
N LYS A 526 -3.25 -17.25 -20.43
CA LYS A 526 -1.90 -17.58 -20.93
C LYS A 526 -1.24 -18.63 -20.05
N HIS A 527 -0.43 -19.52 -20.63
CA HIS A 527 0.28 -20.56 -19.86
C HIS A 527 1.06 -19.99 -18.69
N PHE A 528 1.78 -18.90 -18.91
CA PHE A 528 2.60 -18.25 -17.88
C PHE A 528 1.77 -17.78 -16.68
N GLU A 529 0.63 -17.15 -16.93
CA GLU A 529 -0.29 -16.65 -15.89
C GLU A 529 -0.94 -17.81 -15.13
N HIS A 530 -1.33 -18.87 -15.84
CA HIS A 530 -1.92 -20.06 -15.24
C HIS A 530 -0.92 -20.81 -14.36
N ILE A 531 0.33 -20.97 -14.82
CA ILE A 531 1.41 -21.58 -14.03
C ILE A 531 1.69 -20.76 -12.77
N GLU A 532 1.76 -19.43 -12.88
CA GLU A 532 1.94 -18.55 -11.73
C GLU A 532 0.82 -18.77 -10.69
N TYR A 533 -0.44 -18.84 -11.13
CA TYR A 533 -1.58 -19.15 -10.28
C TYR A 533 -1.45 -20.51 -9.58
N LEU A 534 -1.07 -21.57 -10.32
CA LEU A 534 -0.90 -22.92 -9.77
C LEU A 534 0.21 -22.97 -8.70
N LEU A 535 1.34 -22.31 -8.94
CA LEU A 535 2.47 -22.23 -7.99
C LEU A 535 2.11 -21.43 -6.74
N GLN A 536 1.39 -20.31 -6.88
CA GLN A 536 0.90 -19.54 -5.74
C GLN A 536 -0.08 -20.35 -4.88
N ASN A 537 -0.97 -21.11 -5.52
CA ASN A 537 -1.92 -21.96 -4.83
C ASN A 537 -1.23 -23.13 -4.11
N LEU A 538 -0.23 -23.77 -4.74
CA LEU A 538 0.62 -24.78 -4.13
C LEU A 538 1.31 -24.23 -2.88
N THR A 539 1.98 -23.08 -3.01
CA THR A 539 2.67 -22.39 -1.91
C THR A 539 1.73 -22.11 -0.75
N LYS A 540 0.54 -21.55 -1.04
CA LYS A 540 -0.47 -21.26 -0.03
C LYS A 540 -0.93 -22.52 0.71
N LYS A 541 -1.25 -23.59 -0.02
CA LYS A 541 -1.73 -24.85 0.56
C LYS A 541 -0.66 -25.50 1.45
N LEU A 542 0.59 -25.56 0.99
CA LEU A 542 1.70 -26.10 1.77
C LEU A 542 1.94 -25.28 3.04
N THR A 543 1.94 -23.94 2.92
CA THR A 543 2.12 -23.05 4.06
C THR A 543 1.02 -23.23 5.10
N ASN A 544 -0.24 -23.29 4.66
CA ASN A 544 -1.38 -23.49 5.55
C ASN A 544 -1.28 -24.84 6.26
N PHE A 545 -0.98 -25.91 5.52
CA PHE A 545 -0.81 -27.24 6.09
C PHE A 545 0.30 -27.29 7.16
N ILE A 546 1.46 -26.70 6.88
CA ILE A 546 2.58 -26.64 7.84
C ILE A 546 2.17 -25.89 9.11
N LYS A 547 1.45 -24.76 8.96
CA LYS A 547 0.95 -23.95 10.09
C LYS A 547 -0.12 -24.69 10.90
N GLU A 548 -1.05 -25.36 10.23
CA GLU A 548 -2.12 -26.13 10.87
C GLU A 548 -1.56 -27.31 11.69
N LYS A 549 -0.42 -27.87 11.28
CA LYS A 549 0.28 -28.93 12.00
C LYS A 549 1.24 -28.43 13.08
N ASP A 550 1.44 -27.12 13.19
CA ASP A 550 2.37 -26.47 14.13
C ASP A 550 3.83 -26.99 14.04
N VAL A 551 4.34 -27.15 12.82
CA VAL A 551 5.68 -27.69 12.52
C VAL A 551 6.57 -26.73 11.74
N GLN A 552 6.28 -25.42 11.77
CA GLN A 552 6.97 -24.38 11.00
C GLN A 552 8.50 -24.41 11.22
N GLU A 553 8.94 -24.48 12.48
CA GLU A 553 10.37 -24.41 12.86
C GLU A 553 11.13 -25.72 12.58
N ASN A 554 10.40 -26.81 12.35
CA ASN A 554 10.97 -28.14 12.16
C ASN A 554 10.85 -28.65 10.72
N THR A 555 10.18 -27.91 9.83
CA THR A 555 9.98 -28.33 8.44
C THR A 555 11.01 -27.72 7.51
N ILE A 556 11.65 -28.55 6.69
CA ILE A 556 12.45 -28.15 5.54
C ILE A 556 11.68 -28.51 4.28
N LEU A 557 11.45 -27.52 3.42
CA LEU A 557 10.77 -27.70 2.15
C LEU A 557 11.79 -27.72 1.01
N HIS A 558 11.77 -28.79 0.23
CA HIS A 558 12.57 -28.97 -0.98
C HIS A 558 11.64 -28.91 -2.19
N ILE A 559 12.02 -28.14 -3.20
CA ILE A 559 11.29 -28.07 -4.48
C ILE A 559 12.20 -28.62 -5.56
N ILE A 560 11.72 -29.62 -6.29
CA ILE A 560 12.46 -30.28 -7.37
C ILE A 560 11.52 -30.55 -8.56
N SER A 561 12.11 -30.67 -9.75
CA SER A 561 11.44 -31.14 -10.96
C SER A 561 12.12 -32.39 -11.47
N ASP A 562 11.37 -33.23 -12.17
CA ASP A 562 11.89 -34.35 -12.96
C ASP A 562 12.49 -33.86 -14.28
N HIS A 563 11.78 -33.00 -15.00
CA HIS A 563 12.23 -32.39 -16.24
C HIS A 563 11.65 -30.99 -16.44
N GLY A 564 12.02 -30.34 -17.54
CA GLY A 564 11.39 -29.12 -18.02
C GLY A 564 10.76 -29.31 -19.39
N SER A 565 10.29 -28.22 -19.97
CA SER A 565 9.74 -28.18 -21.32
C SER A 565 10.08 -26.86 -22.02
N THR A 566 9.94 -26.89 -23.34
CA THR A 566 10.05 -25.72 -24.21
C THR A 566 8.84 -25.65 -25.14
N LYS A 567 8.56 -24.47 -25.69
CA LYS A 567 7.44 -24.23 -26.60
C LYS A 567 7.83 -24.62 -28.03
N PHE A 568 7.10 -25.57 -28.62
CA PHE A 568 7.19 -25.89 -30.04
C PHE A 568 6.31 -24.93 -30.86
N ASN A 569 6.88 -24.24 -31.86
CA ASN A 569 6.14 -23.27 -32.68
C ASN A 569 5.45 -23.86 -33.92
N SER A 570 5.71 -25.13 -34.22
CA SER A 570 5.06 -25.90 -35.28
C SER A 570 5.31 -27.39 -35.01
N ILE A 571 4.40 -28.26 -35.47
CA ILE A 571 4.59 -29.72 -35.43
C ILE A 571 5.99 -30.01 -35.96
N PRO A 572 6.94 -30.51 -35.13
CA PRO A 572 8.20 -30.98 -35.66
C PRO A 572 7.86 -32.04 -36.70
N GLN A 573 8.45 -31.94 -37.89
CA GLN A 573 8.50 -33.09 -38.77
C GLN A 573 9.24 -34.15 -37.96
N ASN A 574 8.50 -35.14 -37.45
CA ASN A 574 9.07 -36.16 -36.61
C ASN A 574 9.89 -37.03 -37.56
N ASP A 575 11.18 -36.73 -37.70
CA ASP A 575 12.10 -37.50 -38.54
C ASP A 575 12.32 -38.93 -38.00
N LEU A 576 11.78 -39.21 -36.81
CA LEU A 576 11.64 -40.53 -36.25
C LEU A 576 10.37 -41.20 -36.80
N ASP A 577 10.57 -42.26 -37.57
CA ASP A 577 9.50 -43.18 -37.97
C ASP A 577 8.94 -43.88 -36.71
N ILE A 578 7.84 -43.34 -36.17
CA ILE A 578 7.15 -43.88 -35.00
C ILE A 578 6.69 -45.33 -35.25
N ASP A 579 6.41 -45.70 -36.50
CA ASP A 579 5.95 -47.05 -36.84
C ASP A 579 7.10 -48.06 -36.83
N PHE A 580 8.35 -47.62 -37.08
CA PHE A 580 9.55 -48.44 -36.86
C PHE A 580 9.68 -48.86 -35.38
N PHE A 581 9.47 -47.93 -34.44
CA PHE A 581 9.58 -48.21 -32.99
C PHE A 581 8.36 -48.90 -32.38
N LYS A 582 7.17 -48.80 -33.00
CA LYS A 582 6.01 -49.62 -32.60
C LYS A 582 6.20 -51.10 -32.92
N SER A 583 7.01 -51.42 -33.94
CA SER A 583 7.28 -52.82 -34.32
C SER A 583 8.16 -53.59 -33.33
N THR A 584 8.80 -52.88 -32.37
CA THR A 584 9.67 -53.44 -31.33
C THR A 584 9.08 -53.35 -29.91
N LYS A 585 7.80 -52.98 -29.75
CA LYS A 585 7.18 -52.89 -28.41
C LYS A 585 7.11 -54.25 -27.70
N GLN A 586 8.01 -54.43 -26.73
CA GLN A 586 7.62 -54.96 -25.42
C GLN A 586 6.42 -54.15 -24.90
N GLU A 587 5.48 -54.89 -24.33
CA GLU A 587 4.13 -54.48 -23.95
C GLU A 587 4.10 -53.14 -23.20
N ASP A 588 3.26 -52.23 -23.72
CA ASP A 588 2.69 -51.09 -23.01
C ASP A 588 1.97 -51.58 -21.74
N PRO A 589 2.25 -51.02 -20.55
CA PRO A 589 1.25 -50.97 -19.52
C PRO A 589 1.10 -49.54 -19.02
N SER A 590 0.03 -48.89 -19.46
CA SER A 590 -0.74 -47.99 -18.59
C SER A 590 -2.19 -48.48 -18.66
N PRO A 591 -2.90 -48.55 -17.53
CA PRO A 591 -2.92 -47.57 -16.44
C PRO A 591 -2.01 -47.86 -15.24
#